data_AF-A0AAF0U2U8-F1
#
_entry.id   AF-A0AAF0U2U8-F1
#
_cell.length_a   1.000
_cell.length_b   1.000
_cell.length_c   1.000
_cell.angle_alpha   90.00
_cell.angle_beta   90.00
_cell.angle_gamma   90.00
#
_symmetry.space_group_name_H-M   'P 1'
#
loop_
_entity.id
_entity.type
_entity.pdbx_description
1 polymer ?
#
loop_
_entity_poly.entity_id
_entity_poly.type
_entity_poly.pdbx_seq_one_letter_code
_entity_poly.pdbx_strand_id
1 'polypeptide(L)'
;MRRMKLSRDALLWICKRLGEASCIKGKSFKTWRCKNISTYIYCSLKFNKYSRFISIIVVNGHELSVIILPENIFNEGRSGLSKKIESFIIKEAGHGTEKQGNSTFMRLRGEESYKEVIQMCKWGAISDRRAENQKETLFEEEGVL
;
A
#
# COMPACT_ATOMS: atom_id res chain seq x y z
N MET A 1 17.54 -2.45 6.67
CA MET A 1 16.85 -1.62 5.66
C MET A 1 17.05 -0.16 5.97
N ARG A 2 17.43 0.66 4.99
CA ARG A 2 17.49 2.13 5.16
C ARG A 2 16.06 2.66 5.30
N ARG A 3 15.80 3.45 6.33
CA ARG A 3 14.50 4.11 6.55
C ARG A 3 14.51 5.46 5.86
N MET A 4 13.50 5.72 5.05
CA MET A 4 13.34 6.98 4.33
C MET A 4 12.34 7.87 5.04
N LYS A 5 12.65 9.16 5.15
CA LYS A 5 11.73 10.17 5.65
C LYS A 5 11.19 10.99 4.48
N LEU A 6 9.88 11.19 4.45
CA LEU A 6 9.19 12.04 3.48
C LEU A 6 8.39 13.09 4.22
N SER A 7 8.26 14.29 3.63
CA SER A 7 7.30 15.25 4.13
C SER A 7 5.87 14.78 3.87
N ARG A 8 4.92 15.35 4.62
CA ARG A 8 3.50 15.11 4.45
C ARG A 8 3.03 15.33 3.00
N ASP A 9 3.45 16.45 2.40
CA ASP A 9 3.06 16.83 1.04
C ASP A 9 3.63 15.87 -0.02
N ALA A 10 4.86 15.40 0.18
CA ALA A 10 5.44 14.37 -0.67
C ALA A 10 4.64 13.07 -0.60
N LEU A 11 4.20 12.67 0.59
CA LEU A 11 3.40 11.45 0.76
C LEU A 11 2.00 11.60 0.17
N LEU A 12 1.34 12.75 0.36
CA LEU A 12 0.07 13.08 -0.31
C LEU A 12 0.19 13.07 -1.83
N TRP A 13 1.28 13.63 -2.36
CA TRP A 13 1.56 13.60 -3.79
C TRP A 13 1.68 12.16 -4.31
N ILE A 14 2.38 11.29 -3.57
CA ILE A 14 2.48 9.86 -3.90
C ILE A 14 1.10 9.20 -3.91
N CYS A 15 0.25 9.43 -2.88
CA CYS A 15 -1.12 8.89 -2.84
C CYS A 15 -1.91 9.27 -4.10
N LYS A 16 -1.89 10.55 -4.47
CA LYS A 16 -2.55 11.02 -5.69
C LYS A 16 -2.05 10.30 -6.94
N ARG A 17 -0.74 10.05 -7.05
CA ARG A 17 -0.17 9.27 -8.18
C ARG A 17 -0.60 7.81 -8.17
N LEU A 18 -0.71 7.18 -6.99
CA LEU A 18 -1.22 5.81 -6.87
C LEU A 18 -2.69 5.72 -7.32
N GLY A 19 -3.51 6.71 -6.97
CA GLY A 19 -4.88 6.85 -7.45
C GLY A 19 -4.94 7.00 -8.97
N GLU A 20 -4.19 7.95 -9.53
CA GLU A 20 -4.10 8.16 -10.99
C GLU A 20 -3.65 6.88 -11.72
N ALA A 21 -2.62 6.20 -11.22
CA ALA A 21 -2.11 4.97 -11.81
C ALA A 21 -3.13 3.81 -11.78
N SER A 22 -4.06 3.82 -10.83
CA SER A 22 -5.12 2.80 -10.72
C SER A 22 -6.19 2.97 -11.81
N CYS A 23 -6.42 4.20 -12.28
CA CYS A 23 -7.38 4.48 -13.35
C CYS A 23 -6.85 4.09 -14.74
N ILE A 24 -5.53 3.96 -14.89
CA ILE A 24 -4.92 3.61 -16.16
C ILE A 24 -5.06 2.11 -16.39
N LYS A 25 -5.65 1.73 -17.52
CA LYS A 25 -5.86 0.32 -17.92
C LYS A 25 -4.82 -0.13 -18.94
N GLY A 26 -4.61 -1.44 -19.03
CA GLY A 26 -3.74 -2.07 -20.04
C GLY A 26 -2.23 -1.94 -19.75
N LYS A 27 -1.42 -2.23 -20.78
CA LYS A 27 0.05 -2.22 -20.75
C LYS A 27 0.57 -0.82 -21.06
N SER A 28 0.51 0.07 -20.08
CA SER A 28 0.97 1.44 -20.20
C SER A 28 2.19 1.70 -19.33
N PHE A 29 3.06 2.58 -19.81
CA PHE A 29 4.17 3.13 -19.06
C PHE A 29 3.86 4.60 -18.80
N LYS A 30 3.98 5.03 -17.54
CA LYS A 30 3.80 6.44 -17.18
C LYS A 30 4.70 6.79 -16.03
N THR A 31 5.32 7.97 -16.11
CA THR A 31 6.22 8.47 -15.08
C THR A 31 5.78 9.84 -14.62
N TRP A 32 5.80 10.04 -13.31
CA TRP A 32 5.55 11.30 -12.64
C TRP A 32 6.80 11.68 -11.84
N ARG A 33 7.05 12.98 -11.72
CA ARG A 33 8.16 13.53 -10.94
C ARG A 33 7.67 14.65 -10.01
N CYS A 34 8.25 14.72 -8.83
CA CYS A 34 8.05 15.80 -7.86
C CYS A 34 9.41 16.18 -7.27
N LYS A 35 9.62 17.49 -7.07
CA LYS A 35 10.73 18.02 -6.28
C LYS A 35 10.15 18.63 -5.01
N ASN A 36 10.74 18.27 -3.87
CA ASN A 36 10.37 18.79 -2.56
C ASN A 36 11.63 19.24 -1.82
N ILE A 37 11.86 20.54 -1.73
CA ILE A 37 13.06 21.17 -1.13
C ILE A 37 14.35 20.59 -1.75
N SER A 38 14.95 19.57 -1.12
CA SER A 38 16.16 18.86 -1.56
C SER A 38 15.91 17.43 -2.09
N THR A 39 14.67 16.95 -2.00
CA THR A 39 14.28 15.59 -2.32
C THR A 39 13.60 15.51 -3.69
N TYR A 40 14.09 14.63 -4.56
CA TYR A 40 13.48 14.28 -5.83
C TYR A 40 12.72 12.97 -5.69
N ILE A 41 11.47 12.95 -6.13
CA ILE A 41 10.60 11.79 -6.07
C ILE A 41 10.17 11.47 -7.49
N TYR A 42 10.44 10.25 -7.92
CA TYR A 42 10.01 9.69 -9.19
C TYR A 42 9.04 8.57 -8.90
N CYS A 43 7.86 8.61 -9.49
CA CYS A 43 6.87 7.53 -9.43
C CYS A 43 6.65 7.05 -10.86
N SER A 44 6.78 5.75 -11.11
CA SER A 44 6.63 5.18 -12.45
C SER A 44 5.69 3.98 -12.42
N LEU A 45 4.65 4.00 -13.23
CA LEU A 45 3.87 2.82 -13.59
C LEU A 45 4.61 2.07 -14.70
N LYS A 46 4.92 0.80 -14.45
CA LYS A 46 5.63 -0.10 -15.36
C LYS A 46 4.90 -1.42 -15.48
N PHE A 47 5.24 -2.19 -16.51
CA PHE A 47 4.73 -3.54 -16.75
C PHE A 47 5.88 -4.48 -17.07
N ASN A 48 5.83 -5.70 -16.55
CA ASN A 48 6.74 -6.80 -16.90
C ASN A 48 5.94 -8.06 -17.28
N LYS A 49 6.62 -9.18 -17.53
CA LYS A 49 5.97 -10.45 -17.89
C LYS A 49 5.01 -11.00 -16.82
N TYR A 50 5.16 -10.56 -15.56
CA TYR A 50 4.37 -11.04 -14.44
C TYR A 50 3.12 -10.18 -14.21
N SER A 51 3.26 -8.85 -14.14
CA SER A 51 2.15 -7.92 -13.98
C SER A 51 2.59 -6.45 -14.08
N ARG A 52 1.66 -5.53 -13.76
CA ARG A 52 1.95 -4.10 -13.58
C ARG A 52 2.53 -3.85 -12.19
N PHE A 53 3.49 -2.95 -12.11
CA PHE A 53 4.06 -2.51 -10.83
C PHE A 53 4.29 -1.01 -10.84
N ILE A 54 4.29 -0.40 -9.64
CA ILE A 54 4.73 0.98 -9.45
C ILE A 54 6.11 0.96 -8.82
N SER A 55 7.02 1.72 -9.41
CA SER A 55 8.35 1.99 -8.86
C SER A 55 8.38 3.42 -8.36
N ILE A 56 8.69 3.59 -7.08
CA ILE A 56 8.90 4.89 -6.45
C ILE A 56 10.38 4.98 -6.12
N ILE A 57 11.07 5.97 -6.71
CA ILE A 57 12.47 6.25 -6.45
C ILE A 57 12.54 7.62 -5.81
N VAL A 58 13.21 7.70 -4.67
CA VAL A 58 13.41 8.94 -3.96
C VAL A 58 14.90 9.17 -3.78
N VAL A 59 15.33 10.37 -4.13
CA VAL A 59 16.71 10.82 -4.10
C VAL A 59 16.80 12.07 -3.24
N ASN A 60 17.58 12.02 -2.15
CA ASN A 60 17.84 13.16 -1.29
C ASN A 60 19.36 13.31 -1.13
N GLY A 61 19.96 14.20 -1.91
CA GLY A 61 21.42 14.30 -2.02
C GLY A 61 22.02 12.97 -2.52
N HIS A 62 22.88 12.36 -1.71
CA HIS A 62 23.51 11.05 -1.99
C HIS A 62 22.67 9.85 -1.55
N GLU A 63 21.56 10.07 -0.84
CA GLU A 63 20.70 8.99 -0.39
C GLU A 63 19.67 8.64 -1.46
N LEU A 64 19.60 7.36 -1.81
CA LEU A 64 18.63 6.81 -2.74
C LEU A 64 17.83 5.69 -2.06
N SER A 65 16.52 5.73 -2.23
CA SER A 65 15.59 4.72 -1.75
C SER A 65 14.61 4.33 -2.85
N VAL A 66 14.35 3.03 -2.98
CA VAL A 66 13.45 2.48 -4.00
C VAL A 66 12.39 1.63 -3.34
N ILE A 67 11.14 1.86 -3.72
CA ILE A 67 9.99 1.05 -3.35
C ILE A 67 9.39 0.48 -4.63
N ILE A 68 9.14 -0.83 -4.65
CA ILE A 68 8.45 -1.52 -5.73
C ILE A 68 7.12 -2.03 -5.17
N LEU A 69 6.03 -1.56 -5.76
CA LEU A 69 4.67 -1.94 -5.39
C LEU A 69 4.08 -2.81 -6.50
N PRO A 70 4.14 -4.15 -6.40
CA PRO A 70 3.46 -5.01 -7.34
C PRO A 70 1.94 -4.81 -7.26
N GLU A 71 1.24 -5.16 -8.33
CA GLU A 71 -0.21 -5.33 -8.28
C GLU A 71 -0.49 -6.80 -7.90
N ASN A 72 -1.33 -7.02 -6.87
CA ASN A 72 -1.61 -8.36 -6.34
C ASN A 72 -2.56 -9.13 -7.28
N ILE A 73 -3.65 -8.49 -7.70
CA ILE A 73 -4.56 -8.99 -8.73
C ILE A 73 -4.56 -8.01 -9.91
N PHE A 74 -4.59 -8.53 -11.14
CA PHE A 74 -4.56 -7.69 -12.35
C PHE A 74 -5.77 -6.75 -12.40
N ASN A 75 -5.54 -5.44 -12.49
CA ASN A 75 -6.56 -4.37 -12.47
C ASN A 75 -7.32 -4.18 -11.14
N GLU A 76 -6.87 -4.76 -10.04
CA GLU A 76 -7.42 -4.46 -8.71
C GLU A 76 -7.21 -2.99 -8.32
N GLY A 77 -6.20 -2.36 -8.91
CA GLY A 77 -5.83 -0.99 -8.59
C GLY A 77 -5.19 -0.89 -7.21
N ARG A 78 -4.74 0.32 -6.86
CA ARG A 78 -4.06 0.62 -5.59
C ARG A 78 -4.81 1.68 -4.78
N SER A 79 -6.11 1.83 -5.06
CA SER A 79 -6.98 2.80 -4.40
C SER A 79 -7.11 2.52 -2.90
N GLY A 80 -7.23 1.25 -2.50
CA GLY A 80 -7.26 0.84 -1.09
C GLY A 80 -5.98 1.22 -0.33
N LEU A 81 -4.81 1.03 -0.96
CA LEU A 81 -3.53 1.44 -0.39
C LEU A 81 -3.44 2.97 -0.27
N SER A 82 -3.83 3.72 -1.32
CA SER A 82 -3.84 5.19 -1.30
C SER A 82 -4.69 5.73 -0.16
N LYS A 83 -5.94 5.25 -0.05
CA LYS A 83 -6.88 5.66 1.01
C LYS A 83 -6.33 5.39 2.41
N LYS A 84 -5.61 4.29 2.58
CA LYS A 84 -4.99 3.91 3.85
C LYS A 84 -3.83 4.83 4.22
N ILE A 85 -2.99 5.19 3.25
CA ILE A 85 -1.90 6.15 3.47
C ILE A 85 -2.47 7.55 3.73
N GLU A 86 -3.50 7.98 2.99
CA GLU A 86 -4.22 9.22 3.25
C GLU A 86 -4.81 9.25 4.67
N SER A 87 -5.46 8.16 5.08
CA SER A 87 -6.00 8.02 6.43
C SER A 87 -4.92 8.11 7.50
N PHE A 88 -3.73 7.54 7.25
CA PHE A 88 -2.57 7.67 8.14
C PHE A 88 -2.13 9.13 8.24
N ILE A 89 -1.98 9.83 7.10
CA ILE A 89 -1.61 11.25 7.06
C ILE A 89 -2.60 12.15 7.80
N ILE A 90 -3.90 11.82 7.76
CA ILE A 90 -4.95 12.57 8.43
C ILE A 90 -4.92 12.27 9.94
N LYS A 91 -4.76 11.00 10.34
CA LYS A 91 -4.67 10.61 11.76
C LYS A 91 -3.48 11.25 12.47
N GLU A 92 -2.34 11.39 11.80
CA GLU A 92 -1.17 12.08 12.35
C GLU A 92 -1.39 13.61 12.51
N ALA A 93 -2.41 14.19 11.89
CA ALA A 93 -2.72 15.63 11.98
C ALA A 93 -3.68 15.98 13.14
N GLY A 94 -4.32 14.99 13.77
CA GLY A 94 -5.10 15.16 15.00
C GLY A 94 -4.37 14.46 16.15
N HIS A 95 -3.76 15.21 17.06
CA HIS A 95 -2.93 14.67 18.15
C HIS A 95 -3.60 13.56 18.99
N GLY A 96 -2.82 12.52 19.33
CA GLY A 96 -2.78 11.88 20.66
C GLY A 96 -3.86 10.88 21.04
N THR A 97 -3.59 9.59 20.86
CA THR A 97 -3.71 8.54 21.91
C THR A 97 -3.19 7.22 21.34
N GLU A 98 -1.95 6.89 21.69
CA GLU A 98 -1.39 5.57 21.47
C GLU A 98 -2.22 4.54 22.26
N LYS A 99 -2.96 3.69 21.55
CA LYS A 99 -3.24 2.35 22.08
C LYS A 99 -2.06 1.47 21.68
N GLN A 100 -1.11 1.35 22.59
CA GLN A 100 0.04 0.47 22.50
C GLN A 100 -0.42 -0.98 22.46
N GLY A 101 -0.68 -1.49 21.26
CA GLY A 101 -0.86 -2.91 21.01
C GLY A 101 0.51 -3.57 20.88
N ASN A 102 0.92 -4.32 21.91
CA ASN A 102 2.14 -5.12 21.99
C ASN A 102 2.54 -5.71 20.62
N SER A 103 3.63 -5.22 20.04
CA SER A 103 4.26 -5.82 18.86
C SER A 103 5.45 -6.69 19.29
N THR A 104 5.12 -7.80 19.95
CA THR A 104 6.06 -8.92 19.97
C THR A 104 6.09 -9.49 18.55
N PHE A 105 7.23 -9.33 17.88
CA PHE A 105 8.00 -10.36 17.16
C PHE A 105 8.67 -9.80 15.91
N MET A 106 9.93 -9.38 16.06
CA MET A 106 10.88 -9.42 14.95
C MET A 106 11.23 -10.89 14.69
N ARG A 107 10.81 -11.43 13.53
CA ARG A 107 11.54 -12.54 12.91
C ARG A 107 12.16 -12.06 11.60
N LEU A 108 13.43 -12.39 11.46
CA LEU A 108 14.28 -12.10 10.31
C LEU A 108 13.60 -12.61 9.03
N ARG A 109 13.27 -11.70 8.12
CA ARG A 109 12.53 -11.99 6.88
C ARG A 109 13.55 -12.32 5.78
N GLY A 110 13.61 -13.58 5.35
CA GLY A 110 14.58 -14.03 4.34
C GLY A 110 14.18 -15.22 3.47
N GLU A 111 13.23 -16.08 3.89
CA GLU A 111 13.00 -17.37 3.20
C GLU A 111 11.52 -17.70 2.92
N GLU A 112 10.61 -16.73 3.04
CA GLU A 112 9.18 -16.98 2.82
C GLU A 112 8.70 -16.35 1.51
N SER A 113 7.87 -17.09 0.77
CA SER A 113 7.28 -16.62 -0.48
C SER A 113 6.42 -15.39 -0.19
N TYR A 114 6.51 -14.36 -1.05
CA TYR A 114 5.75 -13.11 -0.88
C TYR A 114 4.24 -13.33 -0.66
N LYS A 115 3.69 -14.41 -1.24
CA LYS A 115 2.30 -14.83 -1.06
C LYS A 115 1.97 -15.24 0.38
N GLU A 116 2.86 -16.00 1.01
CA GLU A 116 2.71 -16.48 2.40
C GLU A 116 2.80 -15.32 3.38
N VAL A 117 3.72 -14.40 3.13
CA VAL A 117 3.88 -13.18 3.93
C VAL A 117 2.62 -12.31 3.89
N ILE A 118 1.94 -12.21 2.75
CA ILE A 118 0.68 -11.44 2.63
C ILE A 118 -0.47 -12.12 3.39
N GLN A 119 -0.56 -13.46 3.34
CA GLN A 119 -1.57 -14.23 4.08
C GLN A 119 -1.36 -14.16 5.60
N MET A 120 -0.12 -14.25 6.06
CA MET A 120 0.20 -14.21 7.50
C MET A 120 0.21 -12.80 8.09
N CYS A 121 0.35 -11.76 7.25
CA CYS A 121 0.17 -10.41 7.71
C CYS A 121 -1.28 -10.19 8.17
N LYS A 122 -1.45 -9.52 9.32
CA LYS A 122 -2.72 -8.98 9.84
C LYS A 122 -3.54 -8.18 8.79
N TRP A 123 -2.92 -7.81 7.67
CA TRP A 123 -3.49 -7.12 6.54
C TRP A 123 -4.32 -8.01 5.58
N GLY A 124 -4.00 -9.30 5.45
CA GLY A 124 -4.82 -10.26 4.68
C GLY A 124 -5.99 -10.81 5.50
N ALA A 125 -5.79 -11.04 6.79
CA ALA A 125 -6.82 -11.59 7.69
C ALA A 125 -8.01 -10.66 8.00
N ILE A 126 -7.99 -9.40 7.52
CA ILE A 126 -9.10 -8.45 7.66
C ILE A 126 -10.08 -8.57 6.49
N SER A 127 -9.62 -8.96 5.29
CA SER A 127 -10.53 -9.19 4.16
C SER A 127 -11.32 -10.49 4.32
N ASP A 128 -10.69 -11.53 4.89
CA ASP A 128 -11.34 -12.84 5.06
C ASP A 128 -12.43 -12.82 6.13
N ARG A 129 -12.20 -12.16 7.28
CA ARG A 129 -13.21 -12.03 8.33
C ARG A 129 -14.46 -11.23 7.91
N ARG A 130 -14.34 -10.35 6.92
CA ARG A 130 -15.49 -9.59 6.40
C ARG A 130 -16.31 -10.41 5.40
N ALA A 131 -15.66 -11.36 4.72
CA ALA A 131 -16.31 -12.28 3.79
C ALA A 131 -17.00 -13.45 4.50
N GLU A 132 -16.46 -13.92 5.64
CA GLU A 132 -17.13 -14.92 6.49
C GLU A 132 -18.38 -14.35 7.18
N ASN A 133 -18.30 -13.16 7.76
CA ASN A 133 -19.45 -12.54 8.42
C ASN A 133 -20.62 -12.21 7.48
N GLN A 134 -20.37 -12.03 6.17
CA GLN A 134 -21.43 -11.83 5.17
C GLN A 134 -22.08 -13.14 4.71
N LYS A 135 -21.42 -14.29 4.88
CA LYS A 135 -22.03 -15.59 4.59
C LYS A 135 -22.90 -16.06 5.75
N GLU A 136 -22.50 -15.84 7.00
CA GLU A 136 -23.30 -16.20 8.17
C GLU A 136 -24.60 -15.38 8.26
N THR A 137 -24.58 -14.10 7.90
CA THR A 137 -25.79 -13.25 7.92
C THR A 137 -26.80 -13.59 6.82
N LEU A 138 -26.41 -14.31 5.77
CA LEU A 138 -27.35 -14.75 4.71
C LEU A 138 -28.00 -16.11 5.02
N PHE A 139 -27.43 -16.90 5.94
CA PHE A 139 -27.99 -18.20 6.33
C PHE A 139 -28.97 -18.12 7.52
N GLU A 140 -28.95 -17.04 8.31
CA GLU A 140 -29.90 -16.87 9.43
C GLU A 140 -31.26 -16.30 9.01
N GLU A 141 -31.39 -15.61 7.86
CA GLU A 141 -32.68 -15.04 7.43
C GLU A 141 -33.58 -16.00 6.63
N GLU A 142 -33.09 -17.16 6.17
CA GLU A 142 -33.91 -18.16 5.44
C GLU A 142 -34.39 -19.35 6.30
N GLY A 143 -34.23 -19.28 7.62
CA GLY A 143 -34.40 -20.42 8.53
C GLY A 143 -35.41 -20.28 9.67
N VAL A 144 -36.43 -19.42 9.54
CA VAL A 144 -37.51 -19.34 10.57
C VAL A 144 -38.87 -19.54 9.90
N LEU A 145 -39.32 -20.80 9.90
CA LEU A 145 -40.72 -21.21 9.76
C LEU A 145 -41.35 -21.28 11.16
#